data_AF-A0A810KZF3-F1
#
_entry.id   AF-A0A810KZF3-F1
#
_cell.length_a   1.000
_cell.length_b   1.000
_cell.length_c   1.000
_cell.angle_alpha   90.00
_cell.angle_beta   90.00
_cell.angle_gamma   90.00
#
_symmetry.space_group_name_H-M   'P 1'
#
loop_
_entity.id
_entity.type
_entity.pdbx_description
1 polymer ?
#
loop_
_entity_poly.entity_id
_entity_poly.type
_entity_poly.pdbx_seq_one_letter_code
_entity_poly.pdbx_strand_id
1 'polypeptide(L)'
;MRRTSALRAGAVGALVGGLLAAVALPGVVSAAPDLKAVNWYPDAIHLPQAQQISTGEGVTVAVLDSGVNPIPELSGRVVPGFDPGGGDGRRDRDGHGTSMAALIAGTGDMPGVAPQAKILPVSAIKGEQASLLPPNTITRLVHYAIDHGARVVNMSFGVNDQADPADAPWKRQLIAYATEHRAVLVASTGDDPEAPLGRPADVPGVVAVSGLGRNGSTWAGSSTGKGTVLAAPAERISFPTGVPGKEYETSNGTSGASALVSGMLALIMSKYPDISSAGAVNRLIATAHDLGAKGRDPVYGFGAVDAAAALAPQVPKADGNPLAAGGVATVSSASGTDNSDSGLSTAVLIAVIVVAALLILVLIVVIVTLRSRRRGGGGNNGGGGGGGGGPGGPPGGPGGGPVGYGEPQQAPPQWQHPEREPVPAGQWGPPPPGR
;
A
#
# COMPACT_ATOMS: atom_id res chain seq x y z
N MET A 1 -57.09 -15.44 -83.31
CA MET A 1 -56.34 -16.60 -82.80
C MET A 1 -55.06 -16.77 -83.61
N ARG A 2 -53.92 -17.01 -82.93
CA ARG A 2 -52.61 -17.50 -83.45
C ARG A 2 -51.83 -16.52 -84.34
N ARG A 3 -50.68 -16.02 -83.83
CA ARG A 3 -49.28 -16.48 -84.11
C ARG A 3 -48.84 -16.03 -85.53
N THR A 4 -47.70 -15.39 -85.78
CA THR A 4 -46.32 -15.76 -85.39
C THR A 4 -45.29 -14.68 -85.82
N SER A 5 -44.22 -14.61 -85.01
CA SER A 5 -42.79 -14.40 -85.35
C SER A 5 -42.31 -13.15 -86.11
N ALA A 6 -41.61 -12.31 -85.35
CA ALA A 6 -40.58 -11.39 -85.80
C ALA A 6 -39.21 -12.09 -85.87
N LEU A 7 -38.41 -11.69 -86.86
CA LEU A 7 -36.98 -11.94 -86.97
C LEU A 7 -36.37 -10.63 -87.46
N ARG A 8 -35.41 -10.06 -86.73
CA ARG A 8 -34.21 -9.46 -87.32
C ARG A 8 -33.19 -8.99 -86.29
N ALA A 9 -31.93 -9.25 -86.69
CA ALA A 9 -30.69 -8.53 -86.44
C ALA A 9 -30.05 -8.66 -85.06
N GLY A 10 -28.87 -9.29 -85.09
CA GLY A 10 -27.97 -9.46 -83.96
C GLY A 10 -26.86 -8.42 -83.89
N ALA A 11 -26.18 -8.53 -82.73
CA ALA A 11 -24.82 -8.15 -82.35
C ALA A 11 -24.36 -6.70 -82.50
N VAL A 12 -24.00 -6.06 -81.38
CA VAL A 12 -22.64 -5.65 -80.98
C VAL A 12 -22.70 -5.07 -79.55
N GLY A 13 -21.72 -5.37 -78.69
CA GLY A 13 -21.33 -4.46 -77.60
C GLY A 13 -21.10 -5.11 -76.24
N ALA A 14 -19.84 -5.35 -75.90
CA ALA A 14 -19.35 -5.79 -74.60
C ALA A 14 -19.65 -4.77 -73.48
N LEU A 15 -20.00 -5.25 -72.29
CA LEU A 15 -19.89 -4.48 -71.05
C LEU A 15 -19.34 -5.38 -69.92
N VAL A 16 -18.21 -4.91 -69.40
CA VAL A 16 -17.43 -5.43 -68.29
C VAL A 16 -18.25 -5.37 -67.01
N GLY A 17 -18.42 -6.51 -66.34
CA GLY A 17 -18.94 -6.61 -64.98
C GLY A 17 -17.98 -7.41 -64.12
N GLY A 18 -16.98 -6.73 -63.55
CA GLY A 18 -16.03 -7.32 -62.62
C GLY A 18 -16.75 -7.81 -61.35
N LEU A 19 -16.71 -9.11 -61.13
CA LEU A 19 -17.16 -9.77 -59.91
C LEU A 19 -16.14 -9.48 -58.80
N LEU A 20 -16.40 -8.48 -57.96
CA LEU A 20 -15.70 -8.31 -56.68
C LEU A 20 -16.20 -9.40 -55.73
N ALA A 21 -15.53 -10.56 -55.74
CA ALA A 21 -15.63 -11.51 -54.65
C ALA A 21 -14.93 -10.90 -53.44
N ALA A 22 -15.72 -10.39 -52.48
CA ALA A 22 -15.22 -10.04 -51.16
C ALA A 22 -14.72 -11.33 -50.49
N VAL A 23 -13.40 -11.53 -50.52
CA VAL A 23 -12.75 -12.54 -49.69
C VAL A 23 -12.89 -12.04 -48.26
N ALA A 24 -13.88 -12.54 -47.54
CA ALA A 24 -13.94 -12.43 -46.09
C ALA A 24 -12.73 -13.20 -45.54
N LEU A 25 -11.66 -12.48 -45.22
CA LEU A 25 -10.61 -13.03 -44.37
C LEU A 25 -11.30 -13.42 -43.05
N PRO A 26 -11.15 -14.67 -42.56
CA PRO A 26 -11.66 -15.01 -41.24
C PRO A 26 -11.05 -14.02 -40.25
N GLY A 27 -11.93 -13.27 -39.57
CA GLY A 27 -11.52 -12.33 -38.54
C GLY A 27 -10.61 -13.07 -37.57
N VAL A 28 -9.41 -12.52 -37.35
CA VAL A 28 -8.52 -13.02 -36.31
C VAL A 28 -9.25 -12.74 -35.00
N VAL A 29 -9.94 -13.75 -34.47
CA VAL A 29 -10.41 -13.71 -33.08
C VAL A 29 -9.13 -13.65 -32.26
N SER A 30 -8.79 -12.47 -31.75
CA SER A 30 -7.70 -12.35 -30.80
C SER A 30 -8.06 -13.25 -29.63
N ALA A 31 -7.29 -14.32 -29.44
CA ALA A 31 -7.45 -15.17 -28.26
C ALA A 31 -7.30 -14.28 -27.02
N ALA A 32 -8.06 -14.59 -25.97
CA ALA A 32 -7.84 -13.97 -24.66
C ALA A 32 -6.36 -14.15 -24.27
N PRO A 33 -5.70 -13.13 -23.71
CA PRO A 33 -4.33 -13.26 -23.28
C PRO A 33 -4.23 -14.35 -22.20
N ASP A 34 -3.21 -15.19 -22.28
CA ASP A 34 -2.85 -16.10 -21.17
C ASP A 34 -2.37 -15.24 -20.00
N LEU A 35 -3.30 -14.91 -19.08
CA LEU A 35 -3.02 -14.04 -17.95
C LEU A 35 -1.97 -14.64 -17.00
N LYS A 36 -1.87 -15.96 -16.95
CA LYS A 36 -0.84 -16.66 -16.18
C LYS A 36 0.55 -16.44 -16.78
N ALA A 37 0.67 -16.36 -18.11
CA ALA A 37 1.95 -16.14 -18.79
C ALA A 37 2.42 -14.67 -18.76
N VAL A 38 1.50 -13.70 -18.78
CA VAL A 38 1.87 -12.26 -18.89
C VAL A 38 2.10 -11.59 -17.52
N ASN A 39 1.48 -12.13 -16.46
CA ASN A 39 1.60 -11.59 -15.12
C ASN A 39 2.85 -12.11 -14.39
N TRP A 40 3.55 -11.19 -13.74
CA TRP A 40 4.79 -11.47 -13.01
C TRP A 40 4.58 -11.65 -11.50
N TYR A 41 3.44 -11.19 -10.97
CA TYR A 41 3.15 -11.30 -9.55
C TYR A 41 3.19 -12.75 -9.03
N PRO A 42 2.77 -13.80 -9.76
CA PRO A 42 2.79 -15.16 -9.21
C PRO A 42 4.19 -15.61 -8.81
N ASP A 43 5.20 -15.30 -9.64
CA ASP A 43 6.58 -15.63 -9.33
C ASP A 43 7.12 -14.74 -8.21
N ALA A 44 6.84 -13.43 -8.26
CA ALA A 44 7.35 -12.46 -7.30
C ALA A 44 6.90 -12.71 -5.85
N ILE A 45 5.68 -13.24 -5.66
CA ILE A 45 5.16 -13.57 -4.33
C ILE A 45 5.28 -15.07 -4.00
N HIS A 46 5.95 -15.87 -4.83
CA HIS A 46 6.05 -17.33 -4.69
C HIS A 46 4.68 -18.03 -4.59
N LEU A 47 3.73 -17.60 -5.43
CA LEU A 47 2.35 -18.07 -5.41
C LEU A 47 2.20 -19.58 -5.71
N PRO A 48 2.91 -20.17 -6.70
CA PRO A 48 2.77 -21.60 -6.97
C PRO A 48 3.13 -22.48 -5.75
N GLN A 49 4.15 -22.10 -4.98
CA GLN A 49 4.56 -22.79 -3.77
C GLN A 49 3.53 -22.60 -2.65
N ALA A 50 2.97 -21.39 -2.52
CA ALA A 50 1.92 -21.11 -1.55
C ALA A 50 0.66 -21.96 -1.81
N GLN A 51 0.25 -22.08 -3.08
CA GLN A 51 -0.95 -22.80 -3.49
C GLN A 51 -0.86 -24.33 -3.34
N GLN A 52 0.35 -24.88 -3.21
CA GLN A 52 0.55 -26.27 -2.80
C GLN A 52 0.21 -26.51 -1.31
N ILE A 53 0.20 -25.46 -0.50
CA ILE A 53 -0.01 -25.54 0.97
C ILE A 53 -1.44 -25.16 1.34
N SER A 54 -1.99 -24.14 0.69
CA SER A 54 -3.33 -23.59 0.96
C SER A 54 -3.88 -22.94 -0.30
N THR A 55 -5.19 -23.02 -0.50
CA THR A 55 -5.91 -22.43 -1.63
C THR A 55 -6.94 -21.39 -1.18
N GLY A 56 -7.06 -21.12 0.12
CA GLY A 56 -8.01 -20.14 0.67
C GLY A 56 -9.41 -20.70 0.95
N GLU A 57 -9.58 -22.03 0.98
CA GLU A 57 -10.86 -22.67 1.29
C GLU A 57 -11.39 -22.25 2.67
N GLY A 58 -12.71 -22.03 2.75
CA GLY A 58 -13.41 -21.65 3.98
C GLY A 58 -13.25 -20.18 4.39
N VAL A 59 -12.55 -19.37 3.59
CA VAL A 59 -12.38 -17.93 3.85
C VAL A 59 -13.22 -17.11 2.88
N THR A 60 -13.99 -16.17 3.44
CA THR A 60 -14.67 -15.13 2.66
C THR A 60 -13.85 -13.84 2.71
N VAL A 61 -13.57 -13.28 1.53
CA VAL A 61 -12.95 -11.97 1.34
C VAL A 61 -14.03 -11.02 0.82
N ALA A 62 -14.28 -9.94 1.54
CA ALA A 62 -15.14 -8.87 1.06
C ALA A 62 -14.35 -7.94 0.13
N VAL A 63 -14.95 -7.60 -1.00
CA VAL A 63 -14.43 -6.62 -1.96
C VAL A 63 -15.33 -5.40 -1.90
N LEU A 64 -14.93 -4.40 -1.11
CA LEU A 64 -15.60 -3.10 -1.03
C LEU A 64 -15.14 -2.25 -2.21
N ASP A 65 -15.92 -2.23 -3.30
CA ASP A 65 -15.47 -1.70 -4.59
C ASP A 65 -16.67 -1.34 -5.50
N SER A 66 -16.52 -1.39 -6.82
CA SER A 66 -17.55 -1.06 -7.83
C SER A 66 -18.62 -2.14 -8.06
N GLY A 67 -18.51 -3.26 -7.35
CA GLY A 67 -19.28 -4.50 -7.59
C GLY A 67 -18.39 -5.59 -8.17
N VAL A 68 -18.95 -6.77 -8.45
CA VAL A 68 -18.21 -7.89 -9.07
C VAL A 68 -19.08 -8.60 -10.11
N ASN A 69 -18.68 -8.60 -11.37
CA ASN A 69 -19.37 -9.35 -12.42
C ASN A 69 -19.11 -10.86 -12.31
N PRO A 70 -20.11 -11.72 -12.56
CA PRO A 70 -19.94 -13.16 -12.62
C PRO A 70 -19.25 -13.58 -13.93
N ILE A 71 -17.93 -13.47 -13.97
CA ILE A 71 -17.08 -13.91 -15.09
C ILE A 71 -16.67 -15.39 -14.94
N PRO A 72 -16.25 -16.08 -16.02
CA PRO A 72 -15.80 -17.47 -15.96
C PRO A 72 -14.73 -17.75 -14.90
N GLU A 73 -13.75 -16.86 -14.76
CA GLU A 73 -12.63 -16.95 -13.82
C GLU A 73 -13.10 -16.92 -12.36
N LEU A 74 -14.28 -16.38 -12.08
CA LEU A 74 -14.88 -16.26 -10.75
C LEU A 74 -16.09 -17.19 -10.54
N SER A 75 -16.27 -18.18 -11.42
CA SER A 75 -17.40 -19.11 -11.36
C SER A 75 -17.47 -19.82 -10.00
N GLY A 76 -18.63 -19.70 -9.34
CA GLY A 76 -18.88 -20.26 -8.01
C GLY A 76 -18.12 -19.60 -6.85
N ARG A 77 -17.38 -18.50 -7.09
CA ARG A 77 -16.62 -17.78 -6.06
C ARG A 77 -17.39 -16.61 -5.46
N VAL A 78 -18.19 -15.92 -6.27
CA VAL A 78 -18.92 -14.71 -5.86
C VAL A 78 -20.23 -15.10 -5.18
N VAL A 79 -20.36 -14.76 -3.89
CA VAL A 79 -21.60 -14.93 -3.12
C VAL A 79 -22.48 -13.67 -3.23
N PRO A 80 -23.77 -13.73 -2.88
CA PRO A 80 -24.59 -12.53 -2.75
C PRO A 80 -24.03 -11.60 -1.67
N GLY A 81 -23.92 -10.31 -1.96
CA GLY A 81 -23.48 -9.29 -1.02
C GLY A 81 -24.40 -8.07 -1.05
N PHE A 82 -23.82 -6.88 -1.17
CA PHE A 82 -24.54 -5.61 -0.99
C PHE A 82 -24.39 -4.67 -2.18
N ASP A 83 -25.50 -4.02 -2.55
CA ASP A 83 -25.54 -2.86 -3.44
C ASP A 83 -26.43 -1.75 -2.85
N PRO A 84 -25.97 -0.49 -2.77
CA PRO A 84 -26.72 0.63 -2.21
C PRO A 84 -28.04 0.94 -2.93
N GLY A 85 -28.14 0.59 -4.22
CA GLY A 85 -29.33 0.78 -5.04
C GLY A 85 -30.38 -0.33 -4.93
N GLY A 86 -30.14 -1.32 -4.05
CA GLY A 86 -30.92 -2.54 -3.96
C GLY A 86 -30.35 -3.60 -4.91
N GLY A 87 -29.71 -4.61 -4.35
CA GLY A 87 -29.05 -5.67 -5.10
C GLY A 87 -28.03 -6.42 -4.24
N ASP A 88 -27.34 -7.37 -4.88
CA ASP A 88 -26.40 -8.28 -4.22
C ASP A 88 -24.94 -8.01 -4.57
N GLY A 89 -24.63 -6.83 -5.13
CA GLY A 89 -23.28 -6.42 -5.51
C GLY A 89 -22.67 -7.18 -6.69
N ARG A 90 -23.38 -8.16 -7.29
CA ARG A 90 -22.86 -8.99 -8.41
C ARG A 90 -22.98 -8.33 -9.78
N ARG A 91 -22.86 -7.01 -9.81
CA ARG A 91 -22.92 -6.22 -11.03
C ARG A 91 -21.94 -5.07 -10.94
N ASP A 92 -20.99 -5.06 -11.86
CA ASP A 92 -19.92 -4.10 -11.92
C ASP A 92 -19.94 -3.41 -13.29
N ARG A 93 -20.18 -2.10 -13.30
CA ARG A 93 -20.19 -1.32 -14.55
C ARG A 93 -18.83 -0.76 -14.91
N ASP A 94 -17.92 -0.75 -13.95
CA ASP A 94 -16.60 -0.15 -14.06
C ASP A 94 -15.54 -1.22 -14.40
N GLY A 95 -15.64 -2.37 -13.74
CA GLY A 95 -14.76 -3.51 -13.91
C GLY A 95 -13.63 -3.58 -12.88
N HIS A 96 -13.40 -2.51 -12.11
CA HIS A 96 -12.36 -2.48 -11.09
C HIS A 96 -12.57 -3.52 -9.99
N GLY A 97 -13.76 -3.58 -9.38
CA GLY A 97 -14.06 -4.57 -8.33
C GLY A 97 -13.99 -6.02 -8.84
N THR A 98 -14.43 -6.26 -10.08
CA THR A 98 -14.27 -7.55 -10.75
C THR A 98 -12.81 -7.94 -10.90
N SER A 99 -11.95 -6.98 -11.27
CA SER A 99 -10.51 -7.17 -11.40
C SER A 99 -9.85 -7.52 -10.06
N MET A 100 -10.23 -6.81 -9.00
CA MET A 100 -9.74 -7.08 -7.64
C MET A 100 -10.17 -8.46 -7.16
N ALA A 101 -11.44 -8.82 -7.37
CA ALA A 101 -11.95 -10.15 -7.06
C ALA A 101 -11.19 -11.25 -7.82
N ALA A 102 -10.83 -11.02 -9.08
CA ALA A 102 -10.07 -11.96 -9.89
C ALA A 102 -8.61 -12.13 -9.40
N LEU A 103 -7.95 -11.05 -8.96
CA LEU A 103 -6.64 -11.14 -8.30
C LEU A 103 -6.70 -11.92 -6.98
N ILE A 104 -7.81 -11.82 -6.24
CA ILE A 104 -8.00 -12.53 -4.98
C ILE A 104 -8.33 -14.00 -5.20
N ALA A 105 -9.34 -14.33 -6.02
CA ALA A 105 -9.94 -15.67 -6.09
C ALA A 105 -10.20 -16.17 -7.52
N GLY A 106 -9.58 -15.55 -8.52
CA GLY A 106 -9.62 -16.01 -9.91
C GLY A 106 -9.13 -17.44 -10.07
N THR A 107 -9.65 -18.11 -11.09
CA THR A 107 -9.31 -19.49 -11.48
C THR A 107 -9.05 -19.58 -12.98
N GLY A 108 -8.59 -20.74 -13.44
CA GLY A 108 -8.27 -20.96 -14.85
C GLY A 108 -7.05 -20.16 -15.28
N ASP A 109 -7.19 -19.37 -16.33
CA ASP A 109 -6.09 -18.57 -16.89
C ASP A 109 -5.75 -17.34 -16.04
N MET A 110 -6.62 -16.97 -15.08
CA MET A 110 -6.32 -15.96 -14.06
C MET A 110 -5.96 -16.65 -12.73
N PRO A 111 -4.67 -16.78 -12.38
CA PRO A 111 -4.26 -17.45 -11.14
C PRO A 111 -4.44 -16.51 -9.93
N GLY A 112 -5.69 -16.33 -9.48
CA GLY A 112 -5.96 -15.59 -8.25
C GLY A 112 -5.20 -16.18 -7.06
N VAL A 113 -4.83 -15.35 -6.09
CA VAL A 113 -3.96 -15.76 -4.99
C VAL A 113 -4.58 -16.89 -4.14
N ALA A 114 -5.86 -16.75 -3.80
CA ALA A 114 -6.66 -17.68 -3.01
C ALA A 114 -7.83 -18.22 -3.84
N PRO A 115 -7.58 -19.13 -4.81
CA PRO A 115 -8.56 -19.55 -5.81
C PRO A 115 -9.75 -20.32 -5.21
N GLN A 116 -9.68 -20.74 -3.93
CA GLN A 116 -10.78 -21.40 -3.23
C GLN A 116 -11.55 -20.51 -2.25
N ALA A 117 -11.14 -19.25 -2.05
CA ALA A 117 -11.88 -18.29 -1.24
C ALA A 117 -13.23 -17.94 -1.88
N LYS A 118 -14.15 -17.43 -1.05
CA LYS A 118 -15.38 -16.78 -1.51
C LYS A 118 -15.19 -15.27 -1.58
N ILE A 119 -15.80 -14.63 -2.57
CA ILE A 119 -15.83 -13.18 -2.73
C ILE A 119 -17.21 -12.68 -2.31
N LEU A 120 -17.24 -11.80 -1.30
CA LEU A 120 -18.42 -11.05 -0.90
C LEU A 120 -18.35 -9.64 -1.53
N PRO A 121 -19.10 -9.36 -2.61
CA PRO A 121 -19.09 -8.04 -3.21
C PRO A 121 -19.87 -7.06 -2.32
N VAL A 122 -19.24 -5.95 -1.95
CA VAL A 122 -19.90 -4.84 -1.26
C VAL A 122 -19.73 -3.63 -2.16
N SER A 123 -20.71 -3.39 -3.02
CA SER A 123 -20.67 -2.25 -3.91
C SER A 123 -20.74 -0.97 -3.08
N ALA A 124 -19.69 -0.18 -3.14
CA ALA A 124 -19.52 1.04 -2.37
C ALA A 124 -19.29 2.23 -3.29
N ILE A 125 -18.76 1.99 -4.49
CA ILE A 125 -18.10 2.98 -5.32
C ILE A 125 -18.67 2.94 -6.75
N LYS A 126 -18.84 4.09 -7.40
CA LYS A 126 -19.18 4.18 -8.83
C LYS A 126 -18.05 4.91 -9.56
N GLY A 127 -17.13 4.16 -10.17
CA GLY A 127 -15.94 4.72 -10.84
C GLY A 127 -15.02 5.47 -9.86
N GLU A 128 -14.42 6.59 -10.27
CA GLU A 128 -13.50 7.39 -9.43
C GLU A 128 -14.16 8.08 -8.20
N GLN A 129 -15.45 7.83 -7.93
CA GLN A 129 -16.23 8.46 -6.86
C GLN A 129 -15.94 7.89 -5.45
N ALA A 130 -14.95 7.01 -5.30
CA ALA A 130 -14.51 6.57 -3.97
C ALA A 130 -14.14 7.77 -3.08
N SER A 131 -13.58 8.81 -3.71
CA SER A 131 -13.22 10.12 -3.16
C SER A 131 -14.36 10.89 -2.46
N LEU A 132 -15.60 10.38 -2.48
CA LEU A 132 -16.77 11.01 -1.86
C LEU A 132 -17.39 10.18 -0.73
N LEU A 133 -16.85 9.01 -0.39
CA LEU A 133 -17.41 8.18 0.68
C LEU A 133 -17.12 8.79 2.06
N PRO A 134 -18.15 9.23 2.81
CA PRO A 134 -17.90 9.76 4.14
C PRO A 134 -17.46 8.63 5.09
N PRO A 135 -16.67 8.92 6.14
CA PRO A 135 -16.12 7.90 7.03
C PRO A 135 -17.12 6.94 7.67
N ASN A 136 -18.31 7.45 8.01
CA ASN A 136 -19.39 6.65 8.56
C ASN A 136 -19.92 5.60 7.56
N THR A 137 -19.86 5.88 6.26
CA THR A 137 -20.24 4.94 5.20
C THR A 137 -19.21 3.82 5.10
N ILE A 138 -17.91 4.14 5.10
CA ILE A 138 -16.85 3.12 5.12
C ILE A 138 -17.04 2.18 6.32
N THR A 139 -17.25 2.76 7.51
CA THR A 139 -17.46 1.99 8.74
C THR A 139 -18.66 1.04 8.62
N ARG A 140 -19.81 1.54 8.13
CA ARG A 140 -21.02 0.72 7.96
C ARG A 140 -20.85 -0.41 6.96
N LEU A 141 -20.14 -0.17 5.85
CA LEU A 141 -19.90 -1.18 4.82
C LEU A 141 -18.91 -2.25 5.30
N VAL A 142 -17.90 -1.86 6.09
CA VAL A 142 -16.98 -2.81 6.73
C VAL A 142 -17.73 -3.66 7.76
N HIS A 143 -18.60 -3.06 8.58
CA HIS A 143 -19.44 -3.83 9.51
C HIS A 143 -20.31 -4.84 8.75
N TYR A 144 -21.01 -4.39 7.70
CA TYR A 144 -21.80 -5.29 6.85
C TYR A 144 -20.97 -6.47 6.35
N ALA A 145 -19.77 -6.21 5.79
CA ALA A 145 -18.90 -7.26 5.27
C ALA A 145 -18.57 -8.32 6.33
N ILE A 146 -18.17 -7.86 7.52
CA ILE A 146 -17.78 -8.73 8.63
C ILE A 146 -18.99 -9.52 9.16
N ASP A 147 -20.14 -8.87 9.32
CA ASP A 147 -21.39 -9.50 9.77
C ASP A 147 -21.89 -10.58 8.81
N HIS A 148 -21.51 -10.47 7.54
CA HIS A 148 -21.80 -11.46 6.49
C HIS A 148 -20.64 -12.44 6.27
N GLY A 149 -19.77 -12.59 7.28
CA GLY A 149 -18.78 -13.65 7.39
C GLY A 149 -17.43 -13.35 6.72
N ALA A 150 -17.17 -12.12 6.29
CA ALA A 150 -15.87 -11.76 5.76
C ALA A 150 -14.80 -11.77 6.86
N ARG A 151 -13.71 -12.51 6.62
CA ARG A 151 -12.50 -12.53 7.47
C ARG A 151 -11.44 -11.56 6.97
N VAL A 152 -11.54 -11.13 5.72
CA VAL A 152 -10.67 -10.14 5.10
C VAL A 152 -11.55 -9.14 4.37
N VAL A 153 -11.27 -7.85 4.53
CA VAL A 153 -11.97 -6.78 3.82
C VAL A 153 -10.97 -6.00 2.99
N ASN A 154 -11.06 -6.16 1.66
CA ASN A 154 -10.25 -5.45 0.68
C ASN A 154 -10.93 -4.13 0.30
N MET A 155 -10.22 -3.02 0.51
CA MET A 155 -10.63 -1.67 0.16
C MET A 155 -9.61 -1.08 -0.81
N SER A 156 -9.78 -1.38 -2.10
CA SER A 156 -8.89 -0.93 -3.17
C SER A 156 -9.20 0.52 -3.59
N PHE A 157 -9.31 1.42 -2.62
CA PHE A 157 -9.60 2.83 -2.83
C PHE A 157 -9.04 3.70 -1.71
N GLY A 158 -8.86 4.99 -2.02
CA GLY A 158 -8.43 6.01 -1.08
C GLY A 158 -9.26 7.30 -1.21
N VAL A 159 -9.57 7.94 -0.09
CA VAL A 159 -10.23 9.26 -0.05
C VAL A 159 -9.27 10.33 0.46
N ASN A 160 -8.96 11.31 -0.39
CA ASN A 160 -7.97 12.36 -0.15
C ASN A 160 -8.59 13.69 0.34
N ASP A 161 -9.74 13.67 1.03
CA ASP A 161 -10.29 14.88 1.69
C ASP A 161 -9.53 15.24 2.98
N GLN A 162 -9.65 16.51 3.39
CA GLN A 162 -8.97 17.13 4.54
C GLN A 162 -9.08 16.27 5.81
N ALA A 163 -7.92 15.82 6.28
CA ALA A 163 -7.74 14.74 7.24
C ALA A 163 -8.59 14.88 8.52
N ASP A 164 -9.46 13.90 8.75
CA ASP A 164 -9.89 13.56 10.11
C ASP A 164 -8.66 13.39 11.00
N PRO A 165 -8.70 13.87 12.26
CA PRO A 165 -7.63 13.62 13.23
C PRO A 165 -7.23 12.14 13.23
N ALA A 166 -5.94 11.87 13.44
CA ALA A 166 -5.41 10.50 13.48
C ALA A 166 -6.15 9.62 14.51
N ASP A 167 -6.70 10.24 15.55
CA ASP A 167 -7.47 9.64 16.64
C ASP A 167 -8.99 9.86 16.52
N ALA A 168 -9.51 10.11 15.32
CA ALA A 168 -10.95 10.22 15.12
C ALA A 168 -11.69 8.97 15.65
N PRO A 169 -12.78 9.10 16.43
CA PRO A 169 -13.42 7.96 17.10
C PRO A 169 -13.82 6.81 16.17
N TRP A 170 -14.26 7.12 14.94
CA TRP A 170 -14.64 6.11 13.96
C TRP A 170 -13.46 5.22 13.55
N LYS A 171 -12.24 5.77 13.47
CA LYS A 171 -11.01 5.01 13.13
C LYS A 171 -10.76 3.93 14.18
N ARG A 172 -10.86 4.28 15.46
CA ARG A 172 -10.72 3.31 16.57
C ARG A 172 -11.84 2.28 16.58
N GLN A 173 -13.07 2.71 16.37
CA GLN A 173 -14.24 1.81 16.34
C GLN A 173 -14.14 0.80 15.20
N LEU A 174 -13.74 1.25 14.00
CA LEU A 174 -13.52 0.40 12.83
C LEU A 174 -12.52 -0.72 13.13
N ILE A 175 -11.37 -0.39 13.72
CA ILE A 175 -10.33 -1.36 14.05
C ILE A 175 -10.72 -2.27 15.22
N ALA A 176 -11.41 -1.73 16.23
CA ALA A 176 -11.91 -2.52 17.34
C ALA A 176 -12.91 -3.59 16.85
N TYR A 177 -13.85 -3.20 15.99
CA TYR A 177 -14.85 -4.11 15.40
C TYR A 177 -14.20 -5.23 14.59
N ALA A 178 -13.27 -4.87 13.69
CA ALA A 178 -12.53 -5.86 12.91
C ALA A 178 -11.73 -6.82 13.80
N THR A 179 -11.10 -6.31 14.86
CA THR A 179 -10.34 -7.13 15.80
C THR A 179 -11.22 -8.09 16.59
N GLU A 180 -12.34 -7.61 17.12
CA GLU A 180 -13.33 -8.41 17.87
C GLU A 180 -13.88 -9.57 17.04
N HIS A 181 -14.03 -9.37 15.72
CA HIS A 181 -14.53 -10.38 14.80
C HIS A 181 -13.42 -11.10 14.02
N ARG A 182 -12.15 -10.92 14.43
CA ARG A 182 -10.97 -11.60 13.84
C ARG A 182 -10.87 -11.38 12.32
N ALA A 183 -11.33 -10.23 11.86
CA ALA A 183 -11.22 -9.76 10.50
C ALA A 183 -9.97 -8.89 10.32
N VAL A 184 -9.43 -8.86 9.11
CA VAL A 184 -8.31 -7.99 8.72
C VAL A 184 -8.77 -7.02 7.66
N LEU A 185 -8.49 -5.74 7.85
CA LEU A 185 -8.77 -4.68 6.90
C LEU A 185 -7.52 -4.41 6.06
N VAL A 186 -7.66 -4.39 4.75
CA VAL A 186 -6.57 -4.16 3.80
C VAL A 186 -6.97 -3.02 2.89
N ALA A 187 -6.07 -2.05 2.69
CA ALA A 187 -6.34 -0.90 1.82
C ALA A 187 -5.13 -0.56 0.95
N SER A 188 -5.40 -0.05 -0.25
CA SER A 188 -4.40 0.50 -1.14
C SER A 188 -3.89 1.85 -0.63
N THR A 189 -2.59 2.14 -0.75
CA THR A 189 -2.05 3.41 -0.23
C THR A 189 -2.42 4.63 -1.07
N GLY A 190 -2.69 4.44 -2.36
CA GLY A 190 -2.99 5.51 -3.32
C GLY A 190 -2.03 5.50 -4.51
N ASP A 191 -2.46 6.16 -5.58
CA ASP A 191 -1.79 6.17 -6.90
C ASP A 191 -1.28 7.58 -7.28
N ASP A 192 -1.01 8.41 -6.28
CA ASP A 192 -0.36 9.72 -6.42
C ASP A 192 0.89 9.77 -5.50
N PRO A 193 2.11 9.75 -6.05
CA PRO A 193 3.34 9.67 -5.24
C PRO A 193 3.58 10.91 -4.38
N GLU A 194 2.92 12.04 -4.69
CA GLU A 194 3.01 13.27 -3.91
C GLU A 194 1.92 13.37 -2.84
N ALA A 195 0.89 12.52 -2.91
CA ALA A 195 -0.19 12.48 -1.95
C ALA A 195 0.17 11.66 -0.69
N PRO A 196 -0.36 12.04 0.49
CA PRO A 196 -0.35 11.15 1.64
C PRO A 196 -1.20 9.89 1.37
N LEU A 197 -1.09 8.90 2.26
CA LEU A 197 -1.96 7.72 2.22
C LEU A 197 -3.43 8.13 2.23
N GLY A 198 -4.21 7.58 1.30
CA GLY A 198 -5.66 7.79 1.26
C GLY A 198 -6.37 7.09 2.42
N ARG A 199 -7.49 7.65 2.90
CA ARG A 199 -8.37 6.92 3.84
C ARG A 199 -9.06 5.76 3.12
N PRO A 200 -9.12 4.55 3.72
CA PRO A 200 -8.78 4.21 5.10
C PRO A 200 -7.36 3.63 5.30
N ALA A 201 -6.45 3.66 4.32
CA ALA A 201 -5.08 3.17 4.48
C ALA A 201 -4.26 3.97 5.51
N ASP A 202 -4.61 5.23 5.75
CA ASP A 202 -4.03 6.06 6.82
C ASP A 202 -4.43 5.64 8.25
N VAL A 203 -5.42 4.75 8.41
CA VAL A 203 -5.96 4.34 9.71
C VAL A 203 -5.02 3.32 10.37
N PRO A 204 -4.44 3.63 11.56
CA PRO A 204 -3.61 2.66 12.28
C PRO A 204 -4.36 1.37 12.58
N GLY A 205 -3.84 0.23 12.12
CA GLY A 205 -4.49 -1.08 12.22
C GLY A 205 -5.04 -1.61 10.90
N VAL A 206 -5.19 -0.76 9.87
CA VAL A 206 -5.40 -1.21 8.49
C VAL A 206 -4.06 -1.63 7.89
N VAL A 207 -4.06 -2.74 7.14
CA VAL A 207 -2.90 -3.16 6.35
C VAL A 207 -2.84 -2.31 5.09
N ALA A 208 -2.09 -1.20 5.16
CA ALA A 208 -1.85 -0.31 4.04
C ALA A 208 -0.78 -0.89 3.09
N VAL A 209 -1.13 -1.10 1.83
CA VAL A 209 -0.26 -1.79 0.85
C VAL A 209 0.21 -0.83 -0.25
N SER A 210 1.52 -0.61 -0.33
CA SER A 210 2.17 0.15 -1.40
C SER A 210 2.50 -0.72 -2.60
N GLY A 211 2.77 -0.07 -3.74
CA GLY A 211 2.94 -0.73 -5.02
C GLY A 211 4.40 -0.93 -5.41
N LEU A 212 4.72 -2.13 -5.91
CA LEU A 212 6.03 -2.50 -6.46
C LEU A 212 6.00 -2.60 -7.98
N GLY A 213 7.12 -2.19 -8.58
CA GLY A 213 7.53 -2.52 -9.94
C GLY A 213 8.19 -3.89 -10.03
N ARG A 214 8.40 -4.38 -11.25
CA ARG A 214 8.95 -5.72 -11.54
C ARG A 214 10.35 -5.98 -10.97
N ASN A 215 11.13 -4.93 -10.77
CA ASN A 215 12.50 -4.97 -10.25
C ASN A 215 12.56 -4.92 -8.70
N GLY A 216 11.41 -4.91 -8.02
CA GLY A 216 11.32 -4.77 -6.57
C GLY A 216 11.46 -3.33 -6.07
N SER A 217 11.64 -2.33 -6.94
CA SER A 217 11.53 -0.92 -6.53
C SER A 217 10.06 -0.52 -6.39
N THR A 218 9.78 0.49 -5.59
CA THR A 218 8.45 1.13 -5.55
C THR A 218 8.03 1.54 -6.96
N TRP A 219 6.79 1.25 -7.33
CA TRP A 219 6.18 1.78 -8.55
C TRP A 219 6.06 3.30 -8.44
N ALA A 220 6.45 4.03 -9.48
CA ALA A 220 6.56 5.49 -9.45
C ALA A 220 5.24 6.22 -9.14
N GLY A 221 4.09 5.58 -9.34
CA GLY A 221 2.79 6.14 -8.98
C GLY A 221 2.34 5.86 -7.55
N SER A 222 3.04 5.02 -6.79
CA SER A 222 2.56 4.60 -5.46
C SER A 222 2.68 5.75 -4.45
N SER A 223 1.57 6.09 -3.80
CA SER A 223 1.59 6.87 -2.55
C SER A 223 2.29 6.06 -1.46
N THR A 224 3.06 6.73 -0.60
CA THR A 224 3.82 6.13 0.50
C THR A 224 3.80 7.03 1.74
N GLY A 225 4.19 6.51 2.90
CA GLY A 225 4.17 7.27 4.14
C GLY A 225 4.28 6.40 5.38
N LYS A 226 4.32 7.03 6.56
CA LYS A 226 4.53 6.33 7.85
C LYS A 226 3.45 5.28 8.18
N GLY A 227 2.31 5.31 7.49
CA GLY A 227 1.24 4.32 7.62
C GLY A 227 1.47 3.05 6.79
N THR A 228 2.37 3.04 5.80
CA THR A 228 2.62 1.87 4.94
C THR A 228 2.98 0.64 5.78
N VAL A 229 2.39 -0.51 5.46
CA VAL A 229 2.57 -1.76 6.20
C VAL A 229 3.32 -2.79 5.36
N LEU A 230 2.96 -2.97 4.09
CA LEU A 230 3.60 -3.94 3.20
C LEU A 230 3.70 -3.36 1.79
N ALA A 231 4.59 -3.93 0.98
CA ALA A 231 4.66 -3.66 -0.45
C ALA A 231 4.33 -4.92 -1.26
N ALA A 232 3.57 -4.77 -2.35
CA ALA A 232 3.22 -5.89 -3.23
C ALA A 232 3.20 -5.47 -4.71
N PRO A 233 3.26 -6.43 -5.66
CA PRO A 233 3.22 -6.15 -7.09
C PRO A 233 2.04 -5.25 -7.49
N ALA A 234 2.33 -4.15 -8.19
CA ALA A 234 1.33 -3.17 -8.62
C ALA A 234 1.49 -2.73 -10.09
N GLU A 235 2.69 -2.86 -10.65
CA GLU A 235 2.98 -2.36 -12.00
C GLU A 235 2.68 -3.41 -13.09
N ARG A 236 1.95 -2.99 -14.12
CA ARG A 236 1.65 -3.76 -15.34
C ARG A 236 1.07 -5.14 -15.02
N ILE A 237 0.04 -5.15 -14.17
CA ILE A 237 -0.74 -6.34 -13.84
C ILE A 237 -1.92 -6.42 -14.80
N SER A 238 -2.09 -7.58 -15.42
CA SER A 238 -3.18 -7.88 -16.36
C SER A 238 -4.29 -8.66 -15.65
N PHE A 239 -5.54 -8.27 -15.83
CA PHE A 239 -6.69 -8.88 -15.16
C PHE A 239 -7.97 -8.78 -16.01
N PRO A 240 -8.96 -9.65 -15.79
CA PRO A 240 -10.27 -9.54 -16.41
C PRO A 240 -11.09 -8.44 -15.73
N THR A 241 -11.81 -7.64 -16.51
CA THR A 241 -12.70 -6.58 -15.98
C THR A 241 -14.16 -7.04 -15.94
N GLY A 242 -14.52 -8.05 -16.74
CA GLY A 242 -15.91 -8.48 -16.93
C GLY A 242 -16.81 -7.45 -17.60
N VAL A 243 -16.25 -6.37 -18.16
CA VAL A 243 -16.99 -5.33 -18.89
C VAL A 243 -16.98 -5.67 -20.38
N PRO A 244 -18.16 -5.77 -21.05
CA PRO A 244 -18.23 -6.01 -22.49
C PRO A 244 -17.45 -4.97 -23.31
N GLY A 245 -16.60 -5.42 -24.22
CA GLY A 245 -15.72 -4.58 -25.03
C GLY A 245 -14.45 -4.08 -24.31
N LYS A 246 -14.25 -4.47 -23.04
CA LYS A 246 -13.04 -4.20 -22.25
C LYS A 246 -12.69 -5.43 -21.40
N GLU A 247 -12.85 -6.64 -21.94
CA GLU A 247 -12.84 -7.90 -21.18
C GLU A 247 -11.59 -8.07 -20.31
N TYR A 248 -10.46 -7.53 -20.78
CA TYR A 248 -9.17 -7.53 -20.08
C TYR A 248 -8.54 -6.14 -20.07
N GLU A 249 -7.78 -5.87 -19.02
CA GLU A 249 -7.01 -4.64 -18.87
C GLU A 249 -5.63 -4.95 -18.30
N THR A 250 -4.63 -4.16 -18.67
CA THR A 250 -3.33 -4.14 -17.99
C THR A 250 -3.14 -2.76 -17.39
N SER A 251 -3.02 -2.69 -16.08
CA SER A 251 -2.96 -1.41 -15.37
C SER A 251 -1.84 -1.42 -14.32
N ASN A 252 -1.57 -0.21 -13.82
CA ASN A 252 -0.77 0.01 -12.62
C ASN A 252 -1.71 0.48 -11.51
N GLY A 253 -1.47 0.05 -10.27
CA GLY A 253 -2.21 0.60 -9.14
C GLY A 253 -2.00 -0.16 -7.84
N THR A 254 -1.99 0.57 -6.74
CA THR A 254 -1.91 0.01 -5.38
C THR A 254 -3.16 -0.80 -5.02
N SER A 255 -4.26 -0.61 -5.74
CA SER A 255 -5.47 -1.45 -5.71
C SER A 255 -5.16 -2.93 -5.96
N GLY A 256 -4.33 -3.23 -6.97
CA GLY A 256 -3.93 -4.61 -7.27
C GLY A 256 -3.07 -5.19 -6.16
N ALA A 257 -2.16 -4.38 -5.60
CA ALA A 257 -1.32 -4.76 -4.48
C ALA A 257 -2.14 -5.14 -3.24
N SER A 258 -3.16 -4.34 -2.86
CA SER A 258 -4.05 -4.67 -1.75
C SER A 258 -4.86 -5.94 -1.99
N ALA A 259 -5.31 -6.18 -3.23
CA ALA A 259 -6.02 -7.40 -3.61
C ALA A 259 -5.13 -8.65 -3.46
N LEU A 260 -3.87 -8.59 -3.90
CA LEU A 260 -2.91 -9.68 -3.74
C LEU A 260 -2.69 -10.01 -2.25
N VAL A 261 -2.47 -8.99 -1.41
CA VAL A 261 -2.31 -9.17 0.04
C VAL A 261 -3.57 -9.73 0.69
N SER A 262 -4.76 -9.30 0.24
CA SER A 262 -6.04 -9.84 0.72
C SER A 262 -6.19 -11.32 0.41
N GLY A 263 -5.77 -11.76 -0.78
CA GLY A 263 -5.70 -13.17 -1.14
C GLY A 263 -4.68 -13.94 -0.27
N MET A 264 -3.52 -13.36 0.02
CA MET A 264 -2.53 -14.00 0.90
C MET A 264 -3.07 -14.20 2.32
N LEU A 265 -3.83 -13.24 2.86
CA LEU A 265 -4.54 -13.40 4.13
C LEU A 265 -5.56 -14.54 4.08
N ALA A 266 -6.27 -14.70 2.96
CA ALA A 266 -7.17 -15.83 2.79
C ALA A 266 -6.44 -17.17 2.76
N LEU A 267 -5.27 -17.26 2.13
CA LEU A 267 -4.41 -18.45 2.21
C LEU A 267 -4.00 -18.77 3.65
N ILE A 268 -3.54 -17.76 4.39
CA ILE A 268 -3.10 -17.88 5.78
C ILE A 268 -4.25 -18.33 6.69
N MET A 269 -5.40 -17.66 6.59
CA MET A 269 -6.56 -17.96 7.43
C MET A 269 -7.23 -19.29 7.08
N SER A 270 -7.13 -19.76 5.84
CA SER A 270 -7.54 -21.12 5.47
C SER A 270 -6.61 -22.16 6.09
N LYS A 271 -5.29 -21.93 6.04
CA LYS A 271 -4.30 -22.84 6.63
C LYS A 271 -4.36 -22.90 8.17
N TYR A 272 -4.64 -21.76 8.79
CA TYR A 272 -4.69 -21.57 10.23
C TYR A 272 -6.06 -20.99 10.63
N PRO A 273 -7.15 -21.79 10.63
CA PRO A 273 -8.52 -21.27 10.84
C PRO A 273 -8.69 -20.52 12.16
N ASP A 274 -7.98 -20.97 13.20
CA ASP A 274 -8.00 -20.39 14.55
C ASP A 274 -7.00 -19.24 14.74
N ILE A 275 -6.35 -18.75 13.69
CA ILE A 275 -5.46 -17.58 13.79
C ILE A 275 -6.24 -16.28 14.03
N SER A 276 -5.77 -15.47 14.98
CA SER A 276 -6.29 -14.11 15.18
C SER A 276 -5.94 -13.21 14.00
N SER A 277 -6.65 -12.08 13.85
CA SER A 277 -6.32 -11.05 12.85
C SER A 277 -4.88 -10.56 13.00
N ALA A 278 -4.45 -10.25 14.23
CA ALA A 278 -3.07 -9.87 14.53
C ALA A 278 -2.05 -10.97 14.18
N GLY A 279 -2.37 -12.24 14.43
CA GLY A 279 -1.50 -13.36 14.06
C GLY A 279 -1.36 -13.52 12.54
N ALA A 280 -2.44 -13.34 11.78
CA ALA A 280 -2.42 -13.39 10.32
C ALA A 280 -1.58 -12.23 9.74
N VAL A 281 -1.76 -11.02 10.25
CA VAL A 281 -0.97 -9.84 9.86
C VAL A 281 0.51 -10.03 10.24
N ASN A 282 0.80 -10.56 11.42
CA ASN A 282 2.18 -10.84 11.84
C ASN A 282 2.88 -11.81 10.91
N ARG A 283 2.19 -12.82 10.39
CA ARG A 283 2.77 -13.74 9.41
C ARG A 283 3.26 -13.01 8.16
N LEU A 284 2.45 -12.11 7.61
CA LEU A 284 2.86 -11.31 6.45
C LEU A 284 4.07 -10.43 6.76
N ILE A 285 4.05 -9.74 7.89
CA ILE A 285 5.11 -8.82 8.31
C ILE A 285 6.42 -9.56 8.60
N ALA A 286 6.37 -10.65 9.36
CA ALA A 286 7.54 -11.37 9.81
C ALA A 286 8.24 -12.16 8.69
N THR A 287 7.57 -12.36 7.57
CA THR A 287 8.11 -13.05 6.39
C THR A 287 8.26 -12.15 5.17
N ALA A 288 7.99 -10.84 5.32
CA ALA A 288 8.24 -9.89 4.26
C ALA A 288 9.74 -9.76 4.00
N HIS A 289 10.11 -9.62 2.73
CA HIS A 289 11.49 -9.33 2.34
C HIS A 289 11.74 -7.85 2.59
N ASP A 290 12.54 -7.54 3.61
CA ASP A 290 12.92 -6.17 3.98
C ASP A 290 13.62 -5.47 2.80
N LEU A 291 13.09 -4.32 2.37
CA LEU A 291 13.56 -3.54 1.23
C LEU A 291 13.84 -2.10 1.67
N GLY A 292 14.82 -1.47 1.04
CA GLY A 292 15.17 -0.08 1.36
C GLY A 292 15.91 0.04 2.69
N ALA A 293 15.40 0.88 3.60
CA ALA A 293 16.02 1.08 4.90
C ALA A 293 15.71 -0.11 5.82
N LYS A 294 16.70 -0.59 6.57
CA LYS A 294 16.52 -1.75 7.46
C LYS A 294 15.34 -1.57 8.42
N GLY A 295 14.44 -2.55 8.43
CA GLY A 295 13.24 -2.56 9.26
C GLY A 295 12.14 -1.68 8.66
N ARG A 296 11.10 -1.39 9.46
CA ARG A 296 9.93 -0.70 8.91
C ARG A 296 10.26 0.70 8.40
N ASP A 297 9.94 0.96 7.14
CA ASP A 297 10.15 2.26 6.49
C ASP A 297 8.85 2.81 5.85
N PRO A 298 8.80 4.12 5.50
CA PRO A 298 7.59 4.72 4.92
C PRO A 298 7.23 4.21 3.51
N VAL A 299 8.18 3.63 2.79
CA VAL A 299 8.05 3.26 1.37
C VAL A 299 7.61 1.80 1.22
N TYR A 300 8.35 0.88 1.84
CA TYR A 300 8.08 -0.56 1.75
C TYR A 300 7.32 -1.12 2.95
N GLY A 301 7.10 -0.31 4.00
CA GLY A 301 6.54 -0.81 5.24
C GLY A 301 7.51 -1.82 5.84
N PHE A 302 7.06 -3.05 6.09
CA PHE A 302 7.91 -4.14 6.54
C PHE A 302 8.60 -4.91 5.39
N GLY A 303 8.33 -4.56 4.13
CA GLY A 303 8.96 -5.16 2.97
C GLY A 303 7.99 -5.74 1.94
N ALA A 304 8.56 -6.40 0.94
CA ALA A 304 7.82 -7.08 -0.11
C ALA A 304 7.22 -8.40 0.39
N VAL A 305 5.95 -8.64 0.05
CA VAL A 305 5.22 -9.83 0.50
C VAL A 305 5.67 -11.12 -0.17
N ASP A 306 5.63 -12.22 0.59
CA ASP A 306 5.95 -13.58 0.15
C ASP A 306 4.87 -14.56 0.63
N ALA A 307 4.09 -15.10 -0.31
CA ALA A 307 2.94 -15.95 0.00
C ALA A 307 3.36 -17.33 0.53
N ALA A 308 4.47 -17.88 0.02
CA ALA A 308 4.96 -19.18 0.46
C ALA A 308 5.55 -19.09 1.87
N ALA A 309 6.38 -18.07 2.11
CA ALA A 309 6.99 -17.85 3.43
C ALA A 309 5.92 -17.56 4.49
N ALA A 310 4.90 -16.77 4.17
CA ALA A 310 3.81 -16.46 5.10
C ALA A 310 2.99 -17.70 5.54
N LEU A 311 3.07 -18.81 4.80
CA LEU A 311 2.44 -20.09 5.14
C LEU A 311 3.36 -21.07 5.90
N ALA A 312 4.64 -20.74 6.10
CA ALA A 312 5.60 -21.60 6.79
C ALA A 312 5.11 -22.02 8.19
N PRO A 313 5.41 -23.25 8.67
CA PRO A 313 4.86 -23.77 9.92
C PRO A 313 5.12 -22.89 11.16
N GLN A 314 6.25 -22.20 11.18
CA GLN A 314 6.65 -21.29 12.25
C GLN A 314 7.06 -19.94 11.65
N VAL A 315 6.63 -18.86 12.30
CA VAL A 315 7.14 -17.50 12.07
C VAL A 315 7.55 -16.90 13.41
N PRO A 316 8.48 -15.95 13.43
CA PRO A 316 8.75 -15.16 14.63
C PRO A 316 7.42 -14.63 15.22
N LYS A 317 7.20 -14.89 16.52
CA LYS A 317 6.05 -14.34 17.24
C LYS A 317 6.34 -12.87 17.58
N ALA A 318 5.33 -12.00 17.41
CA ALA A 318 5.37 -10.65 17.96
C ALA A 318 4.74 -10.63 19.35
N ASP A 319 5.32 -9.85 20.27
CA ASP A 319 4.83 -9.68 21.65
C ASP A 319 3.57 -8.79 21.74
N GLY A 320 2.97 -8.41 20.59
CA GLY A 320 1.76 -7.60 20.47
C GLY A 320 1.31 -7.47 19.01
N ASN A 321 0.17 -6.81 18.76
CA ASN A 321 -0.25 -6.49 17.38
C ASN A 321 0.76 -5.48 16.78
N PRO A 322 1.50 -5.85 15.73
CA PRO A 322 2.53 -4.98 15.14
C PRO A 322 1.97 -3.67 14.55
N LEU A 323 0.64 -3.59 14.35
CA LEU A 323 -0.06 -2.42 13.84
C LEU A 323 -0.77 -1.59 14.94
N ALA A 324 -0.85 -2.09 16.18
CA ALA A 324 -1.57 -1.41 17.26
C ALA A 324 -0.78 -0.25 17.91
N ALA A 325 0.52 -0.15 17.63
CA ALA A 325 1.33 0.98 18.06
C ALA A 325 1.55 1.93 16.87
N GLY A 326 0.96 3.12 16.94
CA GLY A 326 1.24 4.24 16.03
C GLY A 326 2.66 4.81 16.20
N GLY A 327 3.67 3.95 16.13
CA GLY A 327 5.06 4.24 16.43
C GLY A 327 5.60 3.39 17.58
N VAL A 328 6.66 2.64 17.28
CA VAL A 328 7.56 1.96 18.22
C VAL A 328 6.90 0.88 19.10
N ALA A 329 6.73 -0.32 18.54
CA ALA A 329 6.90 -1.51 19.36
C ALA A 329 8.40 -1.62 19.65
N THR A 330 8.80 -1.27 20.88
CA THR A 330 10.09 -1.72 21.41
C THR A 330 10.08 -3.24 21.33
N VAL A 331 10.99 -3.80 20.53
CA VAL A 331 11.35 -5.21 20.61
C VAL A 331 11.77 -5.47 22.06
N SER A 332 10.86 -6.05 22.84
CA SER A 332 11.23 -6.68 24.10
C SER A 332 11.93 -7.97 23.71
N SER A 333 13.25 -7.97 23.75
CA SER A 333 13.98 -9.22 23.71
C SER A 333 13.51 -10.07 24.90
N ALA A 334 12.81 -11.14 24.61
CA ALA A 334 12.55 -12.21 25.55
C ALA A 334 13.91 -12.68 26.11
N SER A 335 14.22 -12.26 27.35
CA SER A 335 15.28 -12.86 28.13
C SER A 335 14.73 -14.15 28.73
N GLY A 336 14.72 -15.19 27.90
CA GLY A 336 14.84 -16.55 28.40
C GLY A 336 16.18 -16.66 29.13
N THR A 337 16.12 -17.09 30.38
CA THR A 337 17.26 -17.33 31.25
C THR A 337 18.20 -18.36 30.63
N ASP A 338 19.37 -17.91 30.16
CA ASP A 338 20.56 -18.74 30.08
C ASP A 338 21.73 -17.94 30.66
N ASN A 339 22.17 -18.40 31.83
CA ASN A 339 23.34 -17.91 32.53
C ASN A 339 24.59 -18.26 31.72
N SER A 340 25.21 -17.26 31.10
CA SER A 340 26.65 -17.28 30.84
C SER A 340 27.18 -15.84 30.86
N ASP A 341 27.53 -15.39 32.06
CA ASP A 341 28.27 -14.16 32.27
C ASP A 341 29.62 -14.21 31.54
N SER A 342 29.78 -13.37 30.52
CA SER A 342 31.10 -12.90 30.07
C SER A 342 31.10 -11.38 29.98
N GLY A 343 30.71 -10.72 31.07
CA GLY A 343 31.09 -9.34 31.34
C GLY A 343 32.50 -9.31 31.91
N LEU A 344 33.39 -8.50 31.33
CA LEU A 344 34.71 -8.22 31.91
C LEU A 344 34.51 -7.81 33.38
N SER A 345 35.09 -8.59 34.30
CA SER A 345 34.89 -8.38 35.73
C SER A 345 35.20 -6.94 36.12
N THR A 346 34.51 -6.43 37.14
CA THR A 346 34.74 -5.08 37.70
C THR A 346 36.22 -4.84 38.04
N ALA A 347 36.97 -5.90 38.35
CA ALA A 347 38.42 -5.87 38.54
C ALA A 347 39.20 -5.52 37.26
N VAL A 348 38.78 -6.01 36.09
CA VAL A 348 39.39 -5.68 34.79
C VAL A 348 39.07 -4.23 34.41
N LEU A 349 37.85 -3.76 34.68
CA LEU A 349 37.50 -2.36 34.43
C LEU A 349 38.34 -1.40 35.30
N ILE A 350 38.54 -1.74 36.58
CA ILE A 350 39.41 -0.99 37.49
C ILE A 350 40.87 -1.03 37.02
N ALA A 351 41.37 -2.20 36.57
CA ALA A 351 42.72 -2.32 36.05
C ALA A 351 42.96 -1.44 34.81
N VAL A 352 41.99 -1.37 33.88
CA VAL A 352 42.07 -0.51 32.70
C VAL A 352 42.12 0.98 33.09
N ILE A 353 41.31 1.40 34.07
CA ILE A 353 41.30 2.78 34.56
C ILE A 353 42.64 3.14 35.23
N VAL A 354 43.21 2.23 36.03
CA VAL A 354 44.51 2.45 36.69
C VAL A 354 45.63 2.55 35.66
N VAL A 355 45.64 1.70 34.63
CA VAL A 355 46.64 1.77 33.55
C VAL A 355 46.51 3.08 32.77
N ALA A 356 45.29 3.52 32.45
CA ALA A 356 45.07 4.80 31.78
C ALA A 356 45.56 5.99 32.62
N ALA A 357 45.30 5.98 33.94
CA ALA A 357 45.79 7.02 34.85
C ALA A 357 47.32 7.08 34.94
N LEU A 358 47.99 5.91 34.96
CA LEU A 358 49.45 5.83 34.97
C LEU A 358 50.07 6.34 33.66
N LEU A 359 49.45 6.05 32.52
CA LEU A 359 49.91 6.57 31.22
C LEU A 359 49.78 8.10 31.13
N ILE A 360 48.71 8.67 31.68
CA ILE A 360 48.54 10.12 31.78
C ILE A 360 49.61 10.74 32.68
N LEU A 361 49.93 10.10 33.81
CA LEU A 361 50.98 10.57 34.72
C LEU A 361 52.36 10.57 34.03
N VAL A 362 52.70 9.51 33.30
CA VAL A 362 53.95 9.42 32.52
C VAL A 362 54.01 10.52 31.47
N LEU A 363 52.90 10.78 30.77
CA LEU A 363 52.82 11.86 29.77
C LEU A 363 53.08 13.23 30.40
N ILE A 364 52.53 13.50 31.58
CA ILE A 364 52.77 14.75 32.32
C ILE A 364 54.25 14.89 32.70
N VAL A 365 54.89 13.83 33.19
CA VAL A 365 56.31 13.82 33.55
C VAL A 365 57.21 14.09 32.32
N VAL A 366 56.87 13.49 31.17
CA VAL A 366 57.58 13.73 29.90
C VAL A 366 57.44 15.19 29.45
N ILE A 367 56.24 15.77 29.55
CA ILE A 367 56.02 17.19 29.18
C ILE A 367 56.82 18.13 30.10
N VAL A 368 56.87 17.84 31.41
CA VAL A 368 57.61 18.65 32.38
C VAL A 368 59.12 18.56 32.16
N THR A 369 59.65 17.37 31.87
CA THR A 369 61.09 17.17 31.59
C THR A 369 61.52 17.76 30.24
N LEU A 370 60.65 17.76 29.24
CA LEU A 370 60.91 18.44 27.96
C LEU A 370 60.87 19.97 28.11
N ARG A 371 60.04 20.51 29.01
CA ARG A 371 60.01 21.95 29.34
C ARG A 371 61.20 22.39 30.20
N SER A 372 61.68 21.56 31.11
CA SER A 372 62.87 21.90 31.93
C SER A 372 64.16 21.90 31.10
N ARG A 373 64.26 21.05 30.08
CA ARG A 373 65.37 21.05 29.10
C ARG A 373 65.41 22.28 28.20
N ARG A 374 64.29 23.00 28.00
CA ARG A 374 64.25 24.24 27.20
C ARG A 374 64.59 25.52 28.00
N ARG A 375 64.80 25.42 29.32
CA ARG A 375 65.12 26.58 30.18
C ARG A 375 66.56 26.58 30.72
N GLY A 376 67.38 25.59 30.38
CA GLY A 376 68.81 25.56 30.70
C GLY A 376 69.67 25.80 29.47
N GLY A 377 69.91 27.08 29.12
CA GLY A 377 70.76 27.45 27.99
C GLY A 377 70.76 28.97 27.77
N GLY A 378 71.34 29.71 28.72
CA GLY A 378 71.62 31.14 28.57
C GLY A 378 72.89 31.39 27.76
N GLY A 379 72.95 32.54 27.07
CA GLY A 379 74.13 32.98 26.32
C GLY A 379 73.96 34.34 25.61
N ASN A 380 73.99 35.41 26.41
CA ASN A 380 74.34 36.84 26.24
C ASN A 380 74.70 37.50 24.85
N ASN A 381 74.57 38.86 24.86
CA ASN A 381 74.89 39.94 23.88
C ASN A 381 73.84 40.23 22.79
N GLY A 382 73.39 41.46 22.52
CA GLY A 382 73.66 42.80 23.05
C GLY A 382 73.23 43.87 22.03
N GLY A 383 72.60 44.97 22.50
CA GLY A 383 72.33 46.24 21.76
C GLY A 383 71.12 46.24 20.81
N GLY A 384 70.27 47.27 20.70
CA GLY A 384 70.18 48.60 21.29
C GLY A 384 69.11 49.42 20.55
N GLY A 385 68.39 50.29 21.27
CA GLY A 385 67.61 51.45 20.77
C GLY A 385 66.36 51.18 19.90
N GLY A 386 65.22 51.85 20.00
CA GLY A 386 64.77 53.03 20.76
C GLY A 386 63.56 53.66 20.04
N GLY A 387 62.55 54.11 20.80
CA GLY A 387 61.49 55.08 20.41
C GLY A 387 60.43 54.63 19.38
N GLY A 388 59.15 54.97 19.41
CA GLY A 388 58.37 55.93 20.20
C GLY A 388 57.37 56.68 19.30
N GLY A 389 56.07 56.70 19.66
CA GLY A 389 55.00 57.57 19.11
C GLY A 389 54.53 57.21 17.69
N GLY A 390 53.29 57.36 17.22
CA GLY A 390 52.11 58.16 17.59
C GLY A 390 51.21 58.26 16.32
N PRO A 391 49.97 58.78 16.39
CA PRO A 391 48.82 58.31 15.60
C PRO A 391 48.40 59.25 14.45
N GLY A 392 47.46 58.81 13.59
CA GLY A 392 46.82 59.66 12.57
C GLY A 392 45.53 59.07 12.00
N GLY A 393 44.41 59.75 12.25
CA GLY A 393 43.05 59.43 11.79
C GLY A 393 42.67 60.00 10.41
N PRO A 394 41.35 60.05 10.08
CA PRO A 394 40.74 59.90 8.73
C PRO A 394 40.28 61.26 8.13
N PRO A 395 39.43 61.37 7.06
CA PRO A 395 37.95 61.19 7.19
C PRO A 395 37.10 60.89 5.91
N GLY A 396 35.79 60.67 6.12
CA GLY A 396 34.65 61.00 5.22
C GLY A 396 33.98 59.79 4.54
N GLY A 397 32.66 59.54 4.53
CA GLY A 397 31.42 60.26 4.86
C GLY A 397 30.23 59.52 4.17
N PRO A 398 28.97 59.98 4.19
CA PRO A 398 27.98 59.67 5.24
C PRO A 398 26.58 59.19 4.77
N GLY A 399 25.74 58.80 5.75
CA GLY A 399 24.26 58.93 5.75
C GLY A 399 23.48 57.60 5.67
N GLY A 400 22.44 57.29 6.45
CA GLY A 400 21.73 58.00 7.52
C GLY A 400 20.27 57.50 7.61
N GLY A 401 19.88 56.96 8.79
CA GLY A 401 18.53 57.11 9.37
C GLY A 401 17.39 56.11 9.04
N PRO A 402 16.37 55.99 9.92
CA PRO A 402 15.78 54.70 10.35
C PRO A 402 14.22 54.61 10.25
N VAL A 403 13.61 53.64 10.97
CA VAL A 403 12.17 53.37 11.31
C VAL A 403 11.33 52.59 10.29
N GLY A 404 10.40 51.68 10.64
CA GLY A 404 9.81 51.23 11.90
C GLY A 404 8.84 50.04 11.67
N TYR A 405 8.41 49.40 12.76
CA TYR A 405 7.46 48.28 12.83
C TYR A 405 6.00 48.69 12.51
N GLY A 406 5.20 47.77 11.94
CA GLY A 406 3.74 47.89 11.80
C GLY A 406 3.08 46.67 11.14
N GLU A 407 2.05 46.15 11.80
CA GLU A 407 1.28 44.89 11.68
C GLU A 407 0.55 44.53 10.35
N PRO A 408 -0.04 43.30 10.26
CA PRO A 408 -0.56 42.67 9.06
C PRO A 408 -2.10 42.75 8.91
N GLN A 409 -2.62 42.52 7.69
CA GLN A 409 -3.84 41.73 7.38
C GLN A 409 -4.33 41.98 5.94
N GLN A 410 -4.65 40.91 5.22
CA GLN A 410 -5.96 40.71 4.57
C GLN A 410 -6.07 39.28 4.01
N ALA A 411 -7.11 38.57 4.45
CA ALA A 411 -7.50 37.24 4.00
C ALA A 411 -8.34 37.33 2.71
N PRO A 412 -8.31 36.32 1.82
CA PRO A 412 -9.19 36.27 0.65
C PRO A 412 -10.59 35.69 0.98
N PRO A 413 -11.60 35.92 0.11
CA PRO A 413 -13.01 35.87 0.47
C PRO A 413 -13.62 34.46 0.45
N GLN A 414 -14.60 34.27 1.34
CA GLN A 414 -15.41 33.06 1.52
C GLN A 414 -16.51 32.97 0.46
N TRP A 415 -16.59 31.83 -0.23
CA TRP A 415 -17.71 31.48 -1.11
C TRP A 415 -18.83 30.81 -0.29
N GLN A 416 -20.02 31.40 -0.34
CA GLN A 416 -21.23 30.87 0.29
C GLN A 416 -21.80 29.72 -0.56
N HIS A 417 -21.97 28.55 0.07
CA HIS A 417 -22.75 27.44 -0.49
C HIS A 417 -24.23 27.58 -0.11
N PRO A 418 -25.18 27.28 -1.02
CA PRO A 418 -26.60 27.28 -0.71
C PRO A 418 -26.98 26.07 0.15
N GLU A 419 -27.71 26.33 1.22
CA GLU A 419 -28.29 25.33 2.13
C GLU A 419 -29.22 24.37 1.36
N ARG A 420 -29.00 23.06 1.52
CA ARG A 420 -29.99 22.04 1.18
C ARG A 420 -30.55 21.45 2.46
N GLU A 421 -31.88 21.43 2.55
CA GLU A 421 -32.66 20.89 3.65
C GLU A 421 -32.32 19.42 3.97
N PRO A 422 -32.37 19.02 5.25
CA PRO A 422 -32.16 17.64 5.65
C PRO A 422 -33.34 16.75 5.24
N VAL A 423 -33.03 15.61 4.61
CA VAL A 423 -33.99 14.54 4.31
C VAL A 423 -34.47 13.90 5.63
N PRO A 424 -35.79 13.71 5.86
CA PRO A 424 -36.30 13.14 7.11
C PRO A 424 -35.85 11.68 7.31
N ALA A 425 -35.34 11.39 8.50
CA ALA A 425 -35.06 10.03 8.96
C ALA A 425 -36.38 9.32 9.31
N GLY A 426 -36.72 8.27 8.55
CA GLY A 426 -37.84 7.39 8.91
C GLY A 426 -38.47 6.70 7.72
N GLN A 427 -37.79 5.70 7.15
CA GLN A 427 -38.43 4.69 6.29
C GLN A 427 -37.48 3.50 6.04
N TRP A 428 -37.27 2.69 7.08
CA TRP A 428 -36.77 1.32 6.88
C TRP A 428 -37.59 0.40 7.79
N GLY A 429 -38.45 -0.40 7.18
CA GLY A 429 -39.21 -1.43 7.87
C GLY A 429 -38.30 -2.56 8.38
N PRO A 430 -38.76 -3.36 9.36
CA PRO A 430 -37.96 -4.44 9.91
C PRO A 430 -37.65 -5.52 8.86
N PRO A 431 -36.51 -6.22 8.97
CA PRO A 431 -36.12 -7.28 8.04
C PRO A 431 -37.11 -8.45 8.08
N PRO A 432 -37.32 -9.15 6.95
CA PRO A 432 -38.16 -10.34 6.93
C PRO A 432 -37.53 -11.48 7.74
N PRO A 433 -38.34 -12.30 8.43
CA PRO A 433 -37.83 -13.44 9.20
C PRO A 433 -37.22 -14.48 8.27
N GLY A 434 -36.01 -14.91 8.62
CA GLY A 434 -35.18 -15.84 7.84
C GLY A 434 -35.82 -17.22 7.66
N ARG A 435 -35.53 -17.81 6.50
CA ARG A 435 -35.60 -19.26 6.25
C ARG A 435 -34.27 -19.73 5.73
#